data_AF-A0A521HQW2-F1
#
_entry.id   AF-A0A521HQW2-F1
#
_cell.length_a   1.000
_cell.length_b   1.000
_cell.length_c   1.000
_cell.angle_alpha   90.00
_cell.angle_beta   90.00
_cell.angle_gamma   90.00
#
_symmetry.space_group_name_H-M   'P 1'
#
loop_
_entity.id
_entity.type
_entity.pdbx_description
1 polymer ?
#
loop_
_entity_poly.entity_id
_entity_poly.type
_entity_poly.pdbx_seq_one_letter_code
_entity_poly.pdbx_strand_id
1 'polypeptide(L)'
;VGAMCTAGESPLGYPFVAKPRFGSRGRGVALVKGPADLEALAPLLRSEPYIFQEFVAESAGRDLRFFFAGGEIVACVERRGKDDSFVSNASEGGLVRIPENCEALVERLSSEVLRIAREAGLWYGTVDFLFGTEEFPVCEINACPGFEALEKATGLDIAGMLVERLMRDFDGA
;
A
#
# COMPACT_ATOMS: atom_id res chain seq x y z
N VAL A 1 -11.18 -11.98 -12.67
CA VAL A 1 -11.91 -13.25 -12.89
C VAL A 1 -11.56 -14.15 -11.72
N GLY A 2 -12.48 -14.32 -10.76
CA GLY A 2 -12.21 -15.05 -9.51
C GLY A 2 -12.55 -16.54 -9.68
N ALA A 3 -11.59 -17.42 -9.40
CA ALA A 3 -11.79 -18.85 -9.36
C ALA A 3 -12.42 -19.28 -8.02
N MET A 4 -13.40 -20.18 -8.08
CA MET A 4 -13.95 -20.85 -6.91
C MET A 4 -12.99 -21.98 -6.52
N CYS A 5 -12.29 -21.86 -5.38
CA CYS A 5 -11.41 -22.91 -4.88
C CYS A 5 -12.16 -23.88 -3.98
N THR A 6 -11.96 -25.17 -4.24
CA THR A 6 -12.24 -26.28 -3.33
C THR A 6 -11.31 -26.20 -2.12
N ALA A 7 -11.75 -26.73 -0.98
CA ALA A 7 -10.96 -26.71 0.25
C ALA A 7 -9.59 -27.41 0.05
N GLY A 8 -8.50 -26.64 0.15
CA GLY A 8 -7.12 -27.13 0.08
C GLY A 8 -6.33 -26.70 -1.17
N GLU A 9 -6.99 -26.23 -2.25
CA GLU A 9 -6.31 -25.79 -3.48
C GLU A 9 -6.18 -24.26 -3.53
N SER A 10 -4.98 -23.76 -3.76
CA SER A 10 -4.71 -22.32 -3.93
C SER A 10 -5.19 -21.84 -5.31
N PRO A 11 -5.93 -20.72 -5.41
CA PRO A 11 -6.31 -20.16 -6.71
C PRO A 11 -5.14 -19.54 -7.47
N LEU A 12 -3.98 -19.35 -6.83
CA LEU A 12 -2.80 -18.65 -7.38
C LEU A 12 -1.53 -19.52 -7.38
N GLY A 13 -1.58 -20.76 -6.89
CA GLY A 13 -0.38 -21.49 -6.48
C GLY A 13 0.21 -20.96 -5.17
N TYR A 14 1.30 -21.56 -4.68
CA TYR A 14 2.01 -21.11 -3.48
C TYR A 14 3.41 -20.57 -3.86
N PRO A 15 3.95 -19.56 -3.14
CA PRO A 15 3.33 -18.83 -2.04
C PRO A 15 2.39 -17.71 -2.52
N PHE A 16 1.43 -17.32 -1.67
CA PHE A 16 0.56 -16.16 -1.90
C PHE A 16 0.25 -15.40 -0.61
N VAL A 17 -0.26 -14.18 -0.72
CA VAL A 17 -0.66 -13.35 0.42
C VAL A 17 -2.18 -13.39 0.58
N ALA A 18 -2.65 -13.70 1.79
CA ALA A 18 -4.05 -13.60 2.19
C ALA A 18 -4.26 -12.32 3.02
N LYS A 19 -5.17 -11.45 2.59
CA LYS A 19 -5.48 -10.17 3.27
C LYS A 19 -6.98 -10.08 3.56
N PRO A 20 -7.41 -9.66 4.77
CA PRO A 20 -8.82 -9.39 5.01
C PRO A 20 -9.27 -8.22 4.12
N ARG A 21 -10.51 -8.27 3.63
CA ARG A 21 -11.10 -7.18 2.84
C ARG A 21 -11.17 -5.88 3.64
N PHE A 22 -11.41 -5.99 4.95
CA PHE A 22 -11.47 -4.87 5.87
C PHE A 22 -10.36 -5.03 6.90
N GLY A 23 -9.28 -4.27 6.75
CA GLY A 23 -8.15 -4.31 7.67
C GLY A 23 -7.56 -2.93 7.86
N SER A 24 -6.95 -2.71 9.02
CA SER A 24 -6.04 -1.58 9.24
C SER A 24 -4.75 -2.09 9.86
N ARG A 25 -3.63 -1.48 9.47
CA ARG A 25 -2.30 -1.73 10.04
C ARG A 25 -1.74 -3.14 9.83
N GLY A 26 -2.19 -3.88 8.81
CA GLY A 26 -1.64 -5.20 8.47
C GLY A 26 -2.11 -6.36 9.34
N ARG A 27 -3.04 -6.14 10.27
CA ARG A 27 -3.66 -7.23 11.02
C ARG A 27 -4.41 -8.16 10.07
N GLY A 28 -4.18 -9.46 10.23
CA GLY A 28 -4.80 -10.50 9.42
C GLY A 28 -4.14 -10.76 8.06
N VAL A 29 -3.07 -10.01 7.71
CA VAL A 29 -2.29 -10.28 6.51
C VAL A 29 -1.35 -11.46 6.77
N ALA A 30 -1.45 -12.51 5.95
CA ALA A 30 -0.67 -13.73 6.11
C ALA A 30 0.00 -14.15 4.80
N LEU A 31 1.26 -14.58 4.89
CA LEU A 31 1.97 -15.25 3.79
C LEU A 31 1.69 -16.75 3.87
N VAL A 32 1.02 -17.29 2.86
CA VAL A 32 0.63 -18.69 2.76
C VAL A 32 1.65 -19.40 1.87
N LYS A 33 2.51 -20.24 2.45
CA LYS A 33 3.61 -20.93 1.76
C LYS A 33 3.22 -22.33 1.30
N GLY A 34 2.15 -22.89 1.83
CA GLY A 34 1.65 -24.21 1.46
C GLY A 34 0.28 -24.54 2.06
N PRO A 35 -0.23 -25.76 1.82
CA PRO A 35 -1.56 -26.18 2.28
C PRO A 35 -1.77 -26.07 3.79
N ALA A 36 -0.74 -26.37 4.60
CA ALA A 36 -0.83 -26.29 6.05
C ALA A 36 -1.11 -24.85 6.55
N ASP A 37 -0.51 -23.84 5.91
CA ASP A 37 -0.77 -22.43 6.25
C ASP A 37 -2.20 -22.04 5.88
N LEU A 38 -2.71 -22.54 4.75
CA LEU A 38 -4.07 -22.29 4.30
C LEU A 38 -5.10 -22.94 5.24
N GLU A 39 -4.85 -24.18 5.68
CA GLU A 39 -5.68 -24.86 6.67
C GLU A 39 -5.71 -24.11 8.00
N ALA A 40 -4.57 -23.58 8.46
CA ALA A 40 -4.49 -22.77 9.67
C ALA A 40 -5.31 -21.47 9.57
N LEU A 41 -5.44 -20.90 8.37
CA LEU A 41 -6.26 -19.71 8.11
C LEU A 41 -7.76 -20.01 7.94
N ALA A 42 -8.15 -21.27 7.75
CA ALA A 42 -9.54 -21.64 7.45
C ALA A 42 -10.60 -21.08 8.44
N PRO A 43 -10.35 -21.01 9.77
CA PRO A 43 -11.30 -20.37 10.68
C PRO A 43 -11.54 -18.89 10.36
N LEU A 44 -10.48 -18.13 10.02
CA LEU A 44 -10.54 -16.71 9.69
C LEU A 44 -11.23 -16.47 8.33
N LEU A 45 -10.93 -17.33 7.35
CA LEU A 45 -11.57 -17.27 6.02
C LEU A 45 -13.09 -17.50 6.08
N ARG A 46 -13.60 -18.18 7.12
CA ARG A 46 -15.04 -18.37 7.34
C ARG A 46 -15.70 -17.19 8.05
N SER A 47 -14.94 -16.41 8.83
CA SER A 47 -15.51 -15.30 9.61
C SER A 47 -15.64 -14.00 8.81
N GLU A 48 -14.75 -13.76 7.85
CA GLU A 48 -14.75 -12.53 7.06
C GLU A 48 -14.20 -12.76 5.64
N PRO A 49 -14.56 -11.90 4.68
CA PRO A 49 -14.04 -12.03 3.31
C PRO A 49 -12.55 -11.67 3.23
N TYR A 50 -11.80 -12.51 2.51
CA TYR A 50 -10.38 -12.32 2.23
C TYR A 50 -10.11 -12.13 0.74
N ILE A 51 -9.02 -11.42 0.45
CA ILE A 51 -8.44 -11.24 -0.88
C ILE A 51 -7.14 -12.05 -0.91
N PHE A 52 -6.98 -12.86 -1.95
CA PHE A 52 -5.73 -13.56 -2.23
C PHE A 52 -4.98 -12.81 -3.33
N GLN A 53 -3.71 -12.55 -3.05
CA GLN A 53 -2.81 -11.78 -3.91
C GLN A 53 -1.55 -12.60 -4.15
N GLU A 54 -1.03 -12.56 -5.38
CA GLU A 54 0.27 -13.14 -5.71
C GLU A 54 1.36 -12.56 -4.79
N PHE A 55 2.27 -13.42 -4.34
CA PHE A 55 3.40 -12.97 -3.53
C PHE A 55 4.49 -12.35 -4.40
N VAL A 56 4.67 -11.04 -4.31
CA VAL A 56 5.75 -10.30 -4.96
C VAL A 56 6.99 -10.34 -4.08
N ALA A 57 7.91 -11.26 -4.37
CA ALA A 57 9.05 -11.57 -3.50
C ALA A 57 10.03 -10.40 -3.34
N GLU A 58 10.22 -9.60 -4.39
CA GLU A 58 11.09 -8.42 -4.40
C GLU A 58 10.56 -7.30 -3.49
N SER A 59 9.26 -7.33 -3.18
CA SER A 59 8.60 -6.42 -2.27
C SER A 59 8.49 -6.97 -0.84
N ALA A 60 9.08 -8.13 -0.53
CA ALA A 60 9.00 -8.69 0.81
C ALA A 60 9.53 -7.71 1.87
N GLY A 61 8.66 -7.32 2.80
CA GLY A 61 9.00 -6.40 3.89
C GLY A 61 9.15 -4.94 3.49
N ARG A 62 8.89 -4.56 2.23
CA ARG A 62 9.02 -3.18 1.75
C ARG A 62 7.92 -2.78 0.76
N ASP A 63 7.53 -1.52 0.77
CA ASP A 63 6.64 -0.94 -0.26
C ASP A 63 7.02 0.51 -0.55
N LEU A 64 6.44 1.02 -1.64
CA LEU A 64 6.59 2.40 -2.06
C LEU A 64 5.25 3.11 -1.91
N ARG A 65 5.21 4.16 -1.09
CA ARG A 65 4.00 4.94 -0.82
C ARG A 65 4.12 6.31 -1.46
N PHE A 66 3.14 6.65 -2.28
CA PHE A 66 2.91 7.99 -2.77
C PHE A 66 1.81 8.65 -1.96
N PHE A 67 2.07 9.86 -1.48
CA PHE A 67 1.07 10.75 -0.90
C PHE A 67 0.72 11.81 -1.95
N PHE A 68 -0.57 11.98 -2.24
CA PHE A 68 -1.06 12.97 -3.19
C PHE A 68 -2.08 13.90 -2.53
N ALA A 69 -2.19 15.12 -3.04
CA ALA A 69 -3.20 16.08 -2.65
C ALA A 69 -3.41 17.14 -3.74
N GLY A 70 -4.66 17.55 -3.97
CA GLY A 70 -4.99 18.62 -4.93
C GLY A 70 -4.48 18.35 -6.34
N GLY A 71 -4.50 17.08 -6.78
CA GLY A 71 -4.03 16.70 -8.12
C GLY A 71 -2.52 16.67 -8.31
N GLU A 72 -1.72 16.77 -7.24
CA GLU A 72 -0.26 16.68 -7.31
C GLU A 72 0.31 15.63 -6.34
N ILE A 73 1.52 15.16 -6.64
CA ILE A 73 2.30 14.33 -5.72
C ILE A 73 2.93 15.23 -4.65
N VAL A 74 2.63 14.94 -3.39
CA VAL A 74 3.20 15.66 -2.23
C VAL A 74 4.49 15.01 -1.77
N ALA A 75 4.52 13.68 -1.70
CA ALA A 75 5.70 12.94 -1.28
C ALA A 75 5.70 11.50 -1.80
N CYS A 76 6.90 10.94 -1.90
CA CYS A 76 7.14 9.54 -2.21
C CYS A 76 8.12 8.98 -1.16
N VAL A 77 7.73 7.91 -0.48
CA VAL A 77 8.54 7.28 0.57
C VAL A 77 8.54 5.77 0.44
N GLU A 78 9.68 5.16 0.74
CA GLU A 78 9.77 3.71 0.92
C GLU A 78 9.48 3.39 2.39
N ARG A 79 8.58 2.44 2.64
CA ARG A 79 8.38 1.88 3.98
C ARG A 79 9.02 0.51 4.04
N ARG A 80 9.63 0.20 5.19
CA ARG A 80 10.16 -1.12 5.52
C ARG A 80 9.59 -1.60 6.84
N GLY A 81 9.18 -2.86 6.90
CA GLY A 81 8.84 -3.52 8.15
C GLY A 81 10.05 -3.66 9.07
N LYS A 82 9.83 -4.16 10.29
CA LYS A 82 10.92 -4.63 11.15
C LYS A 82 11.63 -5.83 10.52
N ASP A 83 12.86 -6.06 10.95
CA ASP A 83 13.68 -7.21 10.51
C ASP A 83 12.86 -8.51 10.54
N ASP A 84 12.99 -9.32 9.48
CA ASP A 84 12.26 -10.57 9.22
C ASP A 84 10.74 -10.48 8.97
N SER A 85 10.14 -9.28 8.98
CA SER A 85 8.72 -9.10 8.59
C SER A 85 8.55 -9.05 7.07
N PHE A 86 7.62 -9.84 6.52
CA PHE A 86 7.22 -9.73 5.12
C PHE A 86 6.25 -8.55 4.86
N VAL A 87 5.66 -7.99 5.92
CA VAL A 87 4.75 -6.83 5.85
C VAL A 87 5.52 -5.55 6.14
N SER A 88 5.34 -4.54 5.29
CA SER A 88 6.05 -3.25 5.28
C SER A 88 5.47 -2.17 6.21
N ASN A 89 4.38 -2.45 6.92
CA ASN A 89 3.61 -1.44 7.64
C ASN A 89 4.42 -0.78 8.78
N ALA A 90 4.72 0.52 8.60
CA ALA A 90 5.49 1.34 9.55
C ALA A 90 4.84 1.50 10.94
N SER A 91 3.51 1.30 11.06
CA SER A 91 2.76 1.45 12.31
C SER A 91 3.18 0.48 13.43
N GLU A 92 3.93 -0.57 13.12
CA GLU A 92 4.47 -1.53 14.10
C GLU A 92 5.97 -1.35 14.35
N GLY A 93 6.49 -0.15 14.07
CA GLY A 93 7.90 0.21 14.25
C GLY A 93 8.78 -0.07 13.02
N GLY A 94 8.17 -0.03 11.83
CA GLY A 94 8.89 -0.05 10.57
C GLY A 94 9.50 1.32 10.22
N LEU A 95 10.51 1.33 9.35
CA LEU A 95 11.20 2.53 8.90
C LEU A 95 10.45 3.20 7.74
N VAL A 96 10.36 4.53 7.75
CA VAL A 96 9.94 5.33 6.60
C VAL A 96 11.12 6.19 6.17
N ARG A 97 11.46 6.16 4.88
CA ARG A 97 12.57 6.94 4.34
C ARG A 97 12.26 7.44 2.93
N ILE A 98 12.90 8.54 2.55
CA ILE A 98 12.93 8.97 1.15
C ILE A 98 13.83 7.99 0.38
N PRO A 99 13.37 7.33 -0.68
CA PRO A 99 14.21 6.46 -1.50
C PRO A 99 15.23 7.29 -2.29
N GLU A 100 16.44 6.77 -2.49
CA GLU A 100 17.52 7.48 -3.21
C GLU A 100 17.12 7.86 -4.65
N ASN A 101 16.33 7.02 -5.29
CA ASN A 101 15.79 7.23 -6.63
C ASN A 101 14.39 7.86 -6.63
N CYS A 102 14.01 8.62 -5.59
CA CYS A 102 12.69 9.23 -5.44
C CYS A 102 12.25 10.03 -6.66
N GLU A 103 13.13 10.87 -7.22
CA GLU A 103 12.80 11.70 -8.40
C GLU A 103 12.41 10.84 -9.61
N ALA A 104 13.20 9.82 -9.93
CA ALA A 104 12.92 8.89 -11.03
C ALA A 104 11.63 8.08 -10.78
N LEU A 105 11.35 7.70 -9.53
CA LEU A 105 10.11 7.02 -9.16
C LEU A 105 8.89 7.93 -9.34
N VAL A 106 8.99 9.21 -8.96
CA VAL A 106 7.93 10.21 -9.16
C VAL A 106 7.70 10.45 -10.65
N GLU A 107 8.75 10.63 -11.44
CA GLU A 107 8.63 10.75 -12.90
C GLU A 107 7.91 9.56 -13.51
N ARG A 108 8.27 8.34 -13.08
CA ARG A 108 7.71 7.10 -13.61
C ARG A 108 6.25 6.86 -13.22
N LEU A 109 5.85 7.15 -11.97
CA LEU A 109 4.57 6.68 -11.41
C LEU A 109 3.55 7.78 -11.14
N SER A 110 3.94 9.07 -11.18
CA SER A 110 3.03 10.18 -10.85
C SER A 110 1.75 10.20 -11.68
N SER A 111 1.85 9.97 -13.00
CA SER A 111 0.69 9.95 -13.89
C SER A 111 -0.32 8.85 -13.52
N GLU A 112 0.17 7.67 -13.12
CA GLU A 112 -0.66 6.56 -12.66
C GLU A 112 -1.30 6.87 -11.30
N VAL A 113 -0.53 7.39 -10.34
CA VAL A 113 -1.04 7.79 -9.02
C VAL A 113 -2.17 8.82 -9.15
N LEU A 114 -1.97 9.85 -9.96
CA LEU A 114 -2.96 10.90 -10.16
C LEU A 114 -4.16 10.42 -10.97
N ARG A 115 -3.99 9.47 -11.88
CA ARG A 115 -5.11 8.78 -12.56
C ARG A 115 -5.94 8.01 -11.54
N ILE A 116 -5.30 7.20 -10.68
CA ILE A 116 -5.96 6.44 -9.61
C ILE A 116 -6.72 7.36 -8.66
N ALA A 117 -6.08 8.44 -8.20
CA ALA A 117 -6.70 9.44 -7.32
C ALA A 117 -7.99 10.01 -7.94
N ARG A 118 -7.94 10.38 -9.22
CA ARG A 118 -9.09 10.94 -9.95
C ARG A 118 -10.21 9.92 -10.12
N GLU A 119 -9.89 8.69 -10.51
CA GLU A 119 -10.87 7.60 -10.67
C GLU A 119 -11.51 7.18 -9.34
N ALA A 120 -10.73 7.25 -8.25
CA ALA A 120 -11.22 6.99 -6.90
C ALA A 120 -12.01 8.18 -6.30
N GLY A 121 -12.05 9.34 -6.97
CA GLY A 121 -12.71 10.54 -6.47
C GLY A 121 -12.04 11.13 -5.22
N LEU A 122 -10.72 10.93 -5.06
CA LEU A 122 -9.96 11.36 -3.90
C LEU A 122 -9.22 12.66 -4.19
N TRP A 123 -9.46 13.68 -3.36
CA TRP A 123 -8.69 14.94 -3.40
C TRP A 123 -7.31 14.77 -2.75
N TYR A 124 -7.21 13.96 -1.70
CA TYR A 124 -5.96 13.55 -1.06
C TYR A 124 -6.00 12.06 -0.72
N GLY A 125 -4.83 11.46 -0.51
CA GLY A 125 -4.73 10.06 -0.12
C GLY A 125 -3.35 9.50 -0.35
N THR A 126 -3.23 8.18 -0.24
CA THR A 126 -2.02 7.47 -0.66
C THR A 126 -2.31 6.36 -1.65
N VAL A 127 -1.34 6.10 -2.52
CA VAL A 127 -1.27 4.89 -3.35
C VAL A 127 0.00 4.15 -2.97
N ASP A 128 -0.15 2.89 -2.59
CA ASP A 128 0.94 2.00 -2.20
C ASP A 128 1.25 1.04 -3.34
N PHE A 129 2.52 0.91 -3.67
CA PHE A 129 3.03 0.01 -4.71
C PHE A 129 3.96 -1.04 -4.11
N LEU A 130 3.89 -2.24 -4.66
CA LEU A 130 4.90 -3.27 -4.44
C LEU A 130 6.08 -3.07 -5.41
N PHE A 131 7.27 -3.51 -5.00
CA PHE A 131 8.43 -3.62 -5.88
C PHE A 131 8.36 -4.95 -6.62
N GLY A 132 8.03 -4.94 -7.91
CA GLY A 132 8.21 -6.10 -8.80
C GLY A 132 9.56 -6.05 -9.53
N THR A 133 9.87 -7.08 -10.33
CA THR A 133 11.14 -7.17 -11.07
C THR A 133 11.31 -6.00 -12.05
N GLU A 134 10.27 -5.70 -12.83
CA GLU A 134 10.29 -4.64 -13.86
C GLU A 134 9.11 -3.65 -13.70
N GLU A 135 8.21 -3.90 -12.76
CA GLU A 135 6.94 -3.19 -12.60
C GLU A 135 6.69 -2.80 -11.15
N PHE A 136 5.71 -1.90 -10.94
CA PHE A 136 5.24 -1.49 -9.63
C PHE A 136 3.74 -1.80 -9.52
N PRO A 137 3.36 -3.01 -9.06
CA PRO A 137 1.96 -3.35 -8.89
C PRO A 137 1.32 -2.49 -7.79
N VAL A 138 0.14 -1.92 -8.07
CA VAL A 138 -0.67 -1.22 -7.07
C VAL A 138 -1.15 -2.23 -6.01
N CYS A 139 -0.94 -1.88 -4.74
CA CYS A 139 -1.24 -2.73 -3.58
C CYS A 139 -2.47 -2.24 -2.81
N GLU A 140 -2.50 -0.96 -2.47
CA GLU A 140 -3.53 -0.35 -1.62
C GLU A 140 -3.74 1.12 -2.03
N ILE A 141 -4.97 1.59 -1.91
CA ILE A 141 -5.31 3.01 -1.92
C ILE A 141 -5.87 3.36 -0.55
N ASN A 142 -5.30 4.36 0.11
CA ASN A 142 -5.78 4.82 1.41
C ASN A 142 -6.38 6.23 1.29
N ALA A 143 -7.67 6.33 1.58
CA ALA A 143 -8.43 7.59 1.49
C ALA A 143 -8.32 8.47 2.74
N CYS A 144 -7.83 7.94 3.86
CA CYS A 144 -7.62 8.69 5.10
C CYS A 144 -6.27 8.32 5.75
N PRO A 145 -5.15 8.59 5.04
CA PRO A 145 -3.84 8.28 5.55
C PRO A 145 -3.44 9.24 6.67
N GLY A 146 -2.86 8.70 7.75
CA GLY A 146 -2.06 9.51 8.67
C GLY A 146 -0.72 9.88 8.03
N PHE A 147 -0.18 11.04 8.39
CA PHE A 147 1.07 11.57 7.81
C PHE A 147 2.16 11.85 8.85
N GLU A 148 1.97 11.55 10.14
CA GLU A 148 2.98 11.78 11.18
C GLU A 148 4.33 11.11 10.87
N ALA A 149 4.32 9.87 10.38
CA ALA A 149 5.53 9.15 10.02
C ALA A 149 6.16 9.69 8.72
N LEU A 150 5.33 10.22 7.82
CA LEU A 150 5.76 10.88 6.60
C LEU A 150 6.48 12.19 6.93
N GLU A 151 5.86 13.06 7.73
CA GLU A 151 6.43 14.34 8.20
C GLU A 151 7.75 14.13 8.93
N LYS A 152 7.84 13.11 9.81
CA LYS A 152 9.09 12.77 10.48
C LYS A 152 10.20 12.34 9.51
N ALA A 153 9.85 11.62 8.44
CA ALA A 153 10.82 11.11 7.48
C ALA A 153 11.27 12.16 6.45
N THR A 154 10.39 13.10 6.11
CA THR A 154 10.63 14.09 5.04
C THR A 154 10.95 15.49 5.56
N GLY A 155 10.54 15.81 6.79
CA GLY A 155 10.61 17.16 7.35
C GLY A 155 9.60 18.14 6.73
N LEU A 156 8.66 17.65 5.91
CA LEU A 156 7.62 18.47 5.28
C LEU A 156 6.50 18.77 6.28
N ASP A 157 5.91 19.97 6.19
CA ASP A 157 4.64 20.32 6.86
C ASP A 157 3.48 19.87 5.97
N ILE A 158 3.08 18.60 6.12
CA ILE A 158 2.04 18.02 5.26
C ILE A 158 0.70 18.67 5.57
N ALA A 159 0.39 18.93 6.85
CA ALA A 159 -0.83 19.63 7.24
C ALA A 159 -0.93 21.04 6.59
N GLY A 160 0.14 21.83 6.68
CA GLY A 160 0.22 23.15 6.06
C GLY A 160 0.05 23.09 4.54
N MET A 161 0.77 22.18 3.86
CA MET A 161 0.64 21.97 2.42
C MET A 161 -0.80 21.61 2.00
N LEU A 162 -1.50 20.79 2.79
CA LEU A 162 -2.90 20.46 2.52
C LEU A 162 -3.80 21.70 2.64
N VAL A 163 -3.65 22.49 3.71
CA VAL A 163 -4.41 23.73 3.90
C VAL A 163 -4.15 24.71 2.77
N GLU A 164 -2.89 24.95 2.40
CA GLU A 164 -2.54 25.83 1.29
C GLU A 164 -3.18 25.40 -0.02
N ARG A 165 -3.16 24.09 -0.33
CA ARG A 165 -3.79 23.55 -1.55
C ARG A 165 -5.30 23.71 -1.52
N LEU A 166 -5.95 23.42 -0.39
CA LEU A 166 -7.39 23.64 -0.24
C LEU A 166 -7.75 25.11 -0.48
N MET A 167 -6.99 26.04 0.11
CA MET A 167 -7.24 27.47 -0.08
C MET A 167 -7.09 27.89 -1.54
N ARG A 168 -6.09 27.37 -2.27
CA ARG A 168 -5.96 27.64 -3.72
C ARG A 168 -7.16 27.15 -4.52
N ASP A 169 -7.69 25.97 -4.18
CA ASP A 169 -8.87 25.42 -4.85
C ASP A 169 -10.14 26.23 -4.56
N PHE A 170 -10.25 26.80 -3.35
CA PHE A 170 -11.35 27.70 -2.99
C PHE A 170 -11.23 29.08 -3.63
N ASP A 171 -10.03 29.67 -3.67
CA ASP A 171 -9.79 31.01 -4.22
C ASP A 171 -9.75 31.02 -5.76
N GLY A 172 -9.49 29.87 -6.38
CA GLY A 172 -9.48 29.67 -7.83
C GLY A 172 -10.81 29.22 -8.43
N ALA A 173 -11.87 29.09 -7.61
CA ALA A 173 -13.23 28.71 -8.01
C ALA A 173 -14.16 29.92 -8.24
#